data_AF-D0DW36-F1
#
_entry.id   AF-D0DW36-F1
#
_cell.length_a   1.000
_cell.length_b   1.000
_cell.length_c   1.000
_cell.angle_alpha   90.00
_cell.angle_beta   90.00
_cell.angle_gamma   90.00
#
_symmetry.space_group_name_H-M   'P 1'
#
loop_
_entity.id
_entity.type
_entity.pdbx_description
1 polymer ?
#
loop_
_entity_poly.entity_id
_entity_poly.type
_entity_poly.pdbx_seq_one_letter_code
_entity_poly.pdbx_strand_id
1 'polypeptide(L)'
;MSSYNHLTLKDRECILLGVTLKDTYQVIAQRIGCSKATVSREIKRNGGRKAYSAVKAQENYQGRRLKSRRPRLLTNLKLRDFILHCIVQRQWSPEQISGRLAHENSEWRISYNTIYRGIERDNLGIKRKSHGARGFARKLRHRGKTRKVKGTIKERRGRFNDVP
;
A
#
# COMPACT_ATOMS: atom_id res chain seq x y z
N MET A 1 28.98 -2.67 -3.47
CA MET A 1 28.13 -2.42 -2.29
C MET A 1 27.53 -3.76 -1.84
N SER A 2 27.77 -4.20 -0.60
CA SER A 2 27.14 -5.42 -0.07
C SER A 2 25.63 -5.21 0.04
N SER A 3 24.84 -6.11 -0.54
CA SER A 3 23.39 -6.12 -0.34
C SER A 3 23.07 -6.22 1.15
N TYR A 4 22.08 -5.46 1.62
CA TYR A 4 21.65 -5.49 3.01
C TYR A 4 20.81 -6.74 3.27
N ASN A 5 21.43 -7.76 3.86
CA ASN A 5 20.77 -9.01 4.20
C ASN A 5 20.23 -8.96 5.64
N HIS A 6 18.94 -9.23 5.79
CA HIS A 6 18.31 -9.39 7.10
C HIS A 6 18.67 -10.76 7.67
N LEU A 7 19.05 -10.82 8.95
CA LEU A 7 19.21 -12.08 9.65
C LEU A 7 17.90 -12.87 9.58
N THR A 8 18.01 -14.17 9.32
CA THR A 8 16.94 -15.15 9.33
C THR A 8 16.74 -15.73 10.73
N LEU A 9 15.74 -16.61 10.92
CA LEU A 9 15.61 -17.34 12.19
C LEU A 9 16.83 -18.25 12.40
N LYS A 10 17.27 -18.96 11.36
CA LYS A 10 18.47 -19.82 11.39
C LYS A 10 19.71 -19.05 11.82
N ASP A 11 19.91 -17.84 11.30
CA ASP A 11 21.06 -17.01 11.71
C ASP A 11 20.98 -16.66 13.19
N ARG A 12 19.78 -16.36 13.71
CA ARG A 12 19.57 -16.07 15.13
C ARG A 12 19.77 -17.28 16.02
N GLU A 13 19.43 -18.49 15.56
CA GLU A 13 19.73 -19.73 16.25
C GLU A 13 21.25 -19.97 16.32
N CYS A 14 21.97 -19.72 15.21
CA CYS A 14 23.44 -19.74 15.19
C CYS A 14 24.03 -18.73 16.19
N ILE A 15 23.46 -17.51 16.29
CA ILE A 15 23.86 -16.53 17.31
C ILE A 15 23.61 -17.07 18.72
N LEU A 16 22.44 -17.68 18.97
CA LEU A 16 22.11 -18.24 20.28
C LEU A 16 23.11 -19.33 20.69
N LEU A 17 23.40 -20.27 19.80
CA LEU A 17 24.41 -21.32 20.02
C LEU A 17 25.79 -20.73 20.31
N GLY A 18 26.22 -19.72 19.54
CA GLY A 18 27.49 -19.04 19.80
C GLY A 18 27.51 -18.27 21.13
N VAL A 19 26.39 -17.69 21.53
CA VAL A 19 26.27 -17.03 22.84
C VAL A 19 26.42 -18.04 23.97
N THR A 20 25.74 -19.19 23.89
CA THR A 20 25.80 -20.28 24.88
C THR A 20 27.19 -20.91 24.97
N LEU A 21 27.88 -21.08 23.84
CA LEU A 21 29.26 -21.58 23.77
C LEU A 21 30.31 -20.53 24.18
N LYS A 22 29.89 -19.32 24.57
CA LYS A 22 30.78 -18.20 24.91
C LYS A 22 31.71 -17.77 23.76
N ASP A 23 31.33 -18.06 22.52
CA ASP A 23 32.08 -17.67 21.32
C ASP A 23 32.18 -16.14 21.19
N THR A 24 33.29 -15.68 20.62
CA THR A 24 33.48 -14.27 20.30
C THR A 24 32.54 -13.85 19.16
N TYR A 25 32.20 -12.56 19.08
CA TYR A 25 31.36 -12.06 17.99
C TYR A 25 31.96 -12.29 16.61
N GLN A 26 33.29 -12.40 16.50
CA GLN A 26 33.98 -12.68 15.24
C GLN A 26 33.67 -14.10 14.74
N VAL A 27 33.77 -15.09 15.63
CA VAL A 27 33.50 -16.51 15.32
C VAL A 27 32.05 -16.69 14.89
N ILE A 28 31.11 -16.09 15.64
CA ILE A 28 29.67 -16.15 15.32
C ILE A 28 29.41 -15.53 13.94
N ALA A 29 30.02 -14.38 13.66
CA ALA A 29 29.84 -13.67 12.40
C ALA A 29 30.38 -14.45 11.19
N GLN A 30 31.52 -15.14 11.36
CA GLN A 30 32.08 -16.02 10.32
C GLN A 30 31.16 -17.21 10.01
N ARG A 31 30.57 -17.85 11.04
CA ARG A 31 29.63 -18.98 10.84
C ARG A 31 28.36 -18.57 10.09
N ILE A 32 27.89 -17.35 10.30
CA ILE A 32 26.66 -16.81 9.66
C ILE A 32 26.97 -16.20 8.29
N GLY A 33 28.22 -15.79 8.03
CA GLY A 33 28.58 -15.06 6.82
C GLY A 33 28.17 -13.58 6.87
N CYS A 34 28.27 -12.94 8.03
CA CYS A 34 27.98 -11.51 8.19
C CYS A 34 29.12 -10.76 8.91
N SER A 35 28.98 -9.44 9.09
CA SER A 35 29.98 -8.67 9.84
C SER A 35 29.83 -8.84 11.36
N LYS A 36 30.95 -8.77 12.09
CA LYS A 36 30.98 -8.74 13.57
C LYS A 36 30.04 -7.68 14.16
N ALA A 37 29.95 -6.52 13.50
CA ALA A 37 29.07 -5.43 13.91
C ALA A 37 27.57 -5.79 13.80
N THR A 38 27.19 -6.66 12.86
CA THR A 38 25.81 -7.16 12.76
C THR A 38 25.47 -8.04 13.96
N VAL A 39 26.32 -9.00 14.30
CA VAL A 39 26.14 -9.88 15.47
C VAL A 39 26.09 -9.07 16.77
N SER A 40 27.05 -8.15 16.97
CA SER A 40 27.09 -7.30 18.17
C SER A 40 25.81 -6.47 18.35
N ARG A 41 25.33 -5.83 17.26
CA ARG A 41 24.09 -5.04 17.30
C ARG A 41 22.86 -5.90 17.54
N GLU A 42 22.80 -7.09 16.94
CA GLU A 42 21.69 -8.03 17.14
C GLU A 42 21.61 -8.50 18.59
N ILE A 43 22.74 -8.90 19.18
CA ILE A 43 22.81 -9.35 20.58
C ILE A 43 22.46 -8.20 21.53
N LYS A 44 23.08 -7.03 21.38
CA LYS A 44 22.83 -5.85 22.23
C LYS A 44 21.36 -5.44 22.23
N ARG A 45 20.72 -5.48 21.06
CA ARG A 45 19.31 -5.08 20.87
C ARG A 45 18.30 -6.06 21.47
N ASN A 46 18.69 -7.32 21.68
CA ASN A 46 17.81 -8.40 22.10
C ASN A 46 18.23 -9.03 23.44
N GLY A 47 18.57 -8.19 24.43
CA GLY A 47 18.85 -8.64 25.81
C GLY A 47 20.31 -8.89 26.15
N GLY A 48 21.23 -8.69 25.20
CA GLY A 48 22.65 -8.94 25.42
C GLY A 48 22.97 -10.43 25.56
N ARG A 49 24.24 -10.77 25.84
CA ARG A 49 24.66 -12.18 25.93
C ARG A 49 23.97 -12.97 27.03
N LYS A 50 23.52 -12.32 28.11
CA LYS A 50 22.90 -12.98 29.27
C LYS A 50 21.46 -13.43 29.01
N ALA A 51 20.73 -12.73 28.14
CA ALA A 51 19.30 -12.95 27.93
C ALA A 51 18.92 -13.10 26.45
N TYR A 52 19.90 -13.36 25.58
CA TYR A 52 19.66 -13.52 24.15
C TYR A 52 18.76 -14.73 23.89
N SER A 53 17.72 -14.54 23.07
CA SER A 53 16.82 -15.59 22.61
C SER A 53 16.54 -15.40 21.13
N ALA A 54 16.77 -16.46 20.34
CA ALA A 54 16.55 -16.44 18.89
C ALA A 54 15.08 -16.15 18.54
N VAL A 55 14.15 -16.79 19.25
CA VAL A 55 12.69 -16.64 19.06
C VAL A 55 12.27 -15.20 19.36
N LYS A 56 12.63 -14.68 20.54
CA LYS A 56 12.29 -13.28 20.92
C LYS A 56 12.92 -12.28 19.95
N ALA A 57 14.16 -12.52 19.50
CA ALA A 57 14.82 -11.66 18.53
C ALA A 57 14.11 -11.65 17.16
N GLN A 58 13.61 -12.81 16.72
CA GLN A 58 12.82 -12.94 15.49
C GLN A 58 11.47 -12.22 15.61
N GLU A 59 10.72 -12.43 16.69
CA GLU A 59 9.45 -11.75 16.97
C GLU A 59 9.65 -10.22 17.03
N ASN A 60 10.68 -9.77 17.74
CA ASN A 60 11.06 -8.36 17.80
C ASN A 60 11.37 -7.78 16.43
N TYR A 61 12.09 -8.52 15.58
CA TYR A 61 12.38 -8.10 14.22
C TYR A 61 11.09 -7.98 13.39
N GLN A 62 10.20 -8.97 13.45
CA GLN A 62 8.92 -8.96 12.75
C GLN A 62 8.05 -7.78 13.21
N GLY A 63 7.94 -7.56 14.52
CA GLY A 63 7.18 -6.43 15.09
C GLY A 63 7.74 -5.08 14.63
N ARG A 64 9.06 -4.88 14.66
CA ARG A 64 9.69 -3.65 14.13
C ARG A 64 9.46 -3.49 12.64
N ARG A 65 9.54 -4.58 11.86
CA ARG A 65 9.33 -4.56 10.41
C ARG A 65 7.88 -4.24 10.02
N LEU A 66 6.92 -4.68 10.82
CA LEU A 66 5.51 -4.31 10.66
C LEU A 66 5.32 -2.82 10.98
N LYS A 67 5.88 -2.33 12.08
CA LYS A 67 5.80 -0.91 12.49
C LYS A 67 6.53 0.05 11.55
N SER A 68 7.59 -0.41 10.87
CA SER A 68 8.34 0.43 9.92
C SER A 68 7.60 0.70 8.62
N ARG A 69 6.48 0.01 8.36
CA ARG A 69 5.66 0.22 7.17
C ARG A 69 4.67 1.33 7.42
N ARG A 70 4.61 2.31 6.52
CA ARG A 70 3.54 3.31 6.54
C ARG A 70 2.19 2.60 6.33
N PRO A 71 1.20 2.77 7.24
CA PRO A 71 -0.11 2.18 7.04
C PRO A 71 -0.74 2.71 5.75
N ARG A 72 -1.44 1.84 5.03
CA ARG A 72 -2.14 2.24 3.80
C ARG A 72 -3.33 3.11 4.19
N LEU A 73 -3.45 4.29 3.58
CA LEU A 73 -4.52 5.25 3.90
C LEU A 73 -5.93 4.64 3.77
N LEU A 74 -6.14 3.81 2.75
CA LEU A 74 -7.43 3.15 2.49
C LEU A 74 -7.76 1.98 3.44
N THR A 75 -6.87 1.63 4.37
CA THR A 75 -7.19 0.72 5.48
C THR A 75 -8.04 1.43 6.55
N ASN A 76 -8.01 2.77 6.61
CA ASN A 76 -8.92 3.53 7.44
C ASN A 76 -10.34 3.47 6.86
N LEU A 77 -11.23 2.75 7.54
CA LEU A 77 -12.61 2.54 7.11
C LEU A 77 -13.39 3.86 6.99
N LYS A 78 -13.22 4.80 7.92
CA LYS A 78 -13.91 6.10 7.88
C LYS A 78 -13.55 6.90 6.63
N LEU A 79 -12.25 6.97 6.32
CA LEU A 79 -11.77 7.65 5.10
C LEU A 79 -12.28 6.94 3.84
N ARG A 80 -12.26 5.60 3.83
CA ARG A 80 -12.74 4.81 2.71
C ARG A 80 -14.22 5.05 2.44
N ASP A 81 -15.04 5.01 3.47
CA ASP A 81 -16.50 5.18 3.37
C ASP A 81 -16.86 6.62 2.95
N PHE A 82 -16.12 7.61 3.44
CA PHE A 82 -16.23 8.99 2.96
C PHE A 82 -15.94 9.11 1.46
N ILE A 83 -14.82 8.53 0.99
CA ILE A 83 -14.47 8.54 -0.44
C ILE A 83 -15.56 7.85 -1.26
N LEU A 84 -16.08 6.71 -0.79
CA LEU A 84 -17.18 6.00 -1.45
C LEU A 84 -18.44 6.86 -1.54
N HIS A 85 -18.82 7.54 -0.46
CA HIS A 85 -19.97 8.44 -0.44
C HIS A 85 -19.80 9.58 -1.45
N CYS A 86 -18.62 10.24 -1.47
CA CYS A 86 -18.32 11.29 -2.43
C CYS A 86 -18.43 10.81 -3.90
N ILE A 87 -17.99 9.60 -4.20
CA ILE A 87 -18.05 9.06 -5.57
C ILE A 87 -19.46 8.61 -5.93
N VAL A 88 -20.14 7.85 -5.08
CA VAL A 88 -21.42 7.21 -5.43
C VAL A 88 -22.59 8.19 -5.36
N GLN A 89 -22.63 9.00 -4.29
CA GLN A 89 -23.75 9.92 -4.03
C GLN A 89 -23.51 11.27 -4.67
N ARG A 90 -22.31 11.84 -4.49
CA ARG A 90 -21.99 13.20 -4.97
C ARG A 90 -21.37 13.24 -6.36
N GLN A 91 -20.99 12.08 -6.91
CA GLN A 91 -20.33 11.94 -8.23
C GLN A 91 -19.07 12.81 -8.38
N TRP A 92 -18.35 13.02 -7.28
CA TRP A 92 -17.08 13.75 -7.30
C TRP A 92 -15.98 12.90 -7.94
N SER A 93 -15.11 13.53 -8.73
CA SER A 93 -13.91 12.88 -9.24
C SER A 93 -12.85 12.72 -8.14
N PRO A 94 -11.91 11.77 -8.26
CA PRO A 94 -10.78 11.63 -7.33
C PRO A 94 -9.98 12.93 -7.11
N GLU A 95 -9.82 13.76 -8.13
CA GLU A 95 -9.18 15.08 -8.04
C GLU A 95 -10.02 16.06 -7.22
N GLN A 96 -11.35 16.06 -7.40
CA GLN A 96 -12.25 16.91 -6.60
C GLN A 96 -12.23 16.51 -5.13
N ILE A 97 -12.21 15.20 -4.83
CA ILE A 97 -12.13 14.70 -3.45
C ILE A 97 -10.81 15.11 -2.81
N SER A 98 -9.69 14.84 -3.49
CA SER A 98 -8.35 15.19 -3.01
C SER A 98 -8.20 16.71 -2.81
N GLY A 99 -8.66 17.50 -3.78
CA GLY A 99 -8.62 18.96 -3.72
C GLY A 99 -9.54 19.53 -2.64
N ARG A 100 -10.75 18.98 -2.47
CA ARG A 100 -11.68 19.44 -1.43
C ARG A 100 -11.13 19.19 -0.03
N LEU A 101 -10.61 17.98 0.23
CA LEU A 101 -9.99 17.64 1.51
C LEU A 101 -8.83 18.58 1.86
N ALA A 102 -8.02 18.96 0.87
CA ALA A 102 -6.95 19.94 1.07
C ALA A 102 -7.47 21.35 1.33
N HIS A 103 -8.49 21.79 0.57
CA HIS A 103 -9.09 23.12 0.69
C HIS A 103 -9.80 23.32 2.04
N GLU A 104 -10.52 22.31 2.53
CA GLU A 104 -11.23 22.37 3.82
C GLU A 104 -10.31 22.09 5.02
N ASN A 105 -8.99 21.93 4.79
CA ASN A 105 -8.01 21.54 5.80
C ASN A 105 -8.44 20.33 6.63
N SER A 106 -8.97 19.30 5.95
CA SER A 106 -9.42 18.08 6.59
C SER A 106 -8.26 17.36 7.30
N GLU A 107 -8.58 16.64 8.38
CA GLU A 107 -7.66 15.70 9.03
C GLU A 107 -7.14 14.62 8.06
N TRP A 108 -7.90 14.32 7.02
CA TRP A 108 -7.50 13.35 6.01
C TRP A 108 -6.81 14.01 4.82
N ARG A 109 -5.60 13.52 4.51
CA ARG A 109 -4.87 13.88 3.30
C ARG A 109 -4.65 12.64 2.43
N ILE A 110 -5.23 12.66 1.23
CA ILE A 110 -5.09 11.58 0.25
C ILE A 110 -4.91 12.17 -1.15
N SER A 111 -3.96 11.63 -1.91
CA SER A 111 -3.78 12.01 -3.31
C SER A 111 -4.79 11.33 -4.23
N TYR A 112 -5.21 12.02 -5.28
CA TYR A 112 -6.11 11.44 -6.29
C TYR A 112 -5.54 10.15 -6.90
N ASN A 113 -4.22 10.03 -7.08
CA ASN A 113 -3.57 8.80 -7.55
C ASN A 113 -3.78 7.63 -6.58
N THR A 114 -3.77 7.89 -5.26
CA THR A 114 -4.08 6.84 -4.26
C THR A 114 -5.53 6.37 -4.37
N ILE A 115 -6.47 7.29 -4.62
CA ILE A 115 -7.87 6.96 -4.86
C ILE A 115 -8.00 6.14 -6.15
N TYR A 116 -7.39 6.55 -7.26
CA TYR A 116 -7.40 5.78 -8.52
C TYR A 116 -6.84 4.37 -8.36
N ARG A 117 -5.66 4.22 -7.73
CA ARG A 117 -5.08 2.90 -7.42
C ARG A 117 -5.99 2.07 -6.51
N GLY A 118 -6.73 2.74 -5.62
CA GLY A 118 -7.74 2.11 -4.77
C GLY A 118 -8.90 1.52 -5.57
N ILE A 119 -9.39 2.26 -6.57
CA ILE A 119 -10.45 1.84 -7.49
C ILE A 119 -9.96 0.69 -8.38
N GLU A 120 -8.75 0.77 -8.92
CA GLU A 120 -8.21 -0.23 -9.84
C GLU A 120 -7.95 -1.58 -9.17
N ARG A 121 -7.57 -1.55 -7.89
CA ARG A 121 -7.24 -2.74 -7.10
C ARG A 121 -8.41 -3.24 -6.25
N ASP A 122 -9.61 -2.70 -6.45
CA ASP A 122 -10.82 -2.96 -5.65
C ASP A 122 -10.60 -2.78 -4.13
N ASN A 123 -9.61 -1.98 -3.71
CA ASN A 123 -9.29 -1.73 -2.30
C ASN A 123 -10.34 -0.86 -1.58
N LEU A 124 -11.24 -0.24 -2.35
CA LEU A 124 -12.39 0.49 -1.81
C LEU A 124 -13.53 -0.44 -1.39
N GLY A 125 -13.46 -1.75 -1.65
CA GLY A 125 -14.50 -2.71 -1.30
C GLY A 125 -15.70 -2.71 -2.26
N ILE A 126 -15.62 -1.97 -3.37
CA ILE A 126 -16.61 -1.99 -4.44
C ILE A 126 -15.92 -2.42 -5.73
N LYS A 127 -16.46 -3.45 -6.38
CA LYS A 127 -15.96 -3.91 -7.69
C LYS A 127 -16.12 -2.81 -8.73
N ARG A 128 -15.06 -2.52 -9.47
CA ARG A 128 -15.09 -1.54 -10.57
C ARG A 128 -16.16 -1.84 -11.64
N LYS A 129 -16.41 -3.12 -11.91
CA LYS A 129 -17.43 -3.62 -12.85
C LYS A 129 -18.34 -4.63 -12.14
N SER A 130 -19.65 -4.39 -12.16
CA SER A 130 -20.69 -5.39 -11.86
C SER A 130 -21.30 -5.88 -13.17
N HIS A 131 -21.70 -7.15 -13.25
CA HIS A 131 -22.35 -7.71 -14.44
C HIS A 131 -23.67 -6.97 -14.72
N GLY A 132 -23.99 -6.70 -15.99
CA GLY A 132 -25.27 -6.11 -16.43
C GLY A 132 -25.37 -4.58 -16.50
N ALA A 133 -24.57 -3.84 -15.73
CA ALA A 133 -24.48 -2.37 -15.86
C ALA A 133 -23.13 -1.92 -15.30
N ARG A 134 -22.38 -1.12 -16.07
CA ARG A 134 -21.02 -0.62 -15.74
C ARG A 134 -20.93 0.08 -14.37
N GLY A 135 -20.87 -0.67 -13.26
CA GLY A 135 -21.09 -0.26 -11.86
C GLY A 135 -20.38 1.01 -11.37
N PHE A 136 -19.47 0.88 -10.40
CA PHE A 136 -18.75 2.02 -9.79
C PHE A 136 -18.09 2.96 -10.84
N ALA A 137 -17.64 2.38 -11.96
CA ALA A 137 -17.04 3.13 -13.07
C ALA A 137 -17.98 4.17 -13.74
N ARG A 138 -19.31 4.00 -13.70
CA ARG A 138 -20.26 4.99 -14.26
C ARG A 138 -20.48 6.19 -13.34
N LYS A 139 -20.22 6.02 -12.04
CA LYS A 139 -20.31 7.10 -11.04
C LYS A 139 -19.08 8.02 -11.07
N LEU A 140 -17.96 7.53 -11.61
CA LEU A 140 -16.80 8.37 -11.89
C LEU A 140 -17.11 9.34 -13.03
N ARG A 141 -16.76 10.60 -12.84
CA ARG A 141 -16.89 11.64 -13.86
C ARG A 141 -15.96 11.33 -15.03
N HIS A 142 -16.53 11.15 -16.21
CA HIS A 142 -15.76 10.96 -17.45
C HIS A 142 -15.54 12.32 -18.11
N ARG A 143 -14.30 12.64 -18.51
CA ARG A 143 -14.03 13.76 -19.42
C ARG A 143 -14.10 13.26 -20.87
N GLY A 144 -14.81 13.99 -21.73
CA GLY A 144 -14.91 13.71 -23.16
C GLY A 144 -16.31 13.30 -23.62
N LYS A 145 -16.51 13.27 -24.94
CA LYS A 145 -17.77 12.84 -25.54
C LYS A 145 -17.96 11.34 -25.32
N THR A 146 -19.11 10.94 -24.77
CA THR A 146 -19.47 9.53 -24.71
C THR A 146 -19.50 8.97 -26.14
N ARG A 147 -18.78 7.88 -26.38
CA ARG A 147 -18.78 7.21 -27.69
C ARG A 147 -20.22 6.80 -28.00
N LYS A 148 -20.78 7.37 -29.07
CA LYS A 148 -22.12 7.05 -29.55
C LYS A 148 -22.05 5.76 -30.34
N VAL A 149 -23.01 4.85 -30.13
CA VAL A 149 -23.12 3.63 -30.95
C VAL A 149 -23.56 4.06 -32.35
N LYS A 150 -22.79 3.67 -33.38
CA LYS A 150 -23.04 4.01 -34.79
C LYS A 150 -24.49 3.63 -35.15
N GLY A 151 -25.25 4.57 -35.71
CA GLY A 151 -26.66 4.36 -36.12
C GLY A 151 -27.73 4.72 -35.08
N THR A 152 -27.37 4.89 -33.80
CA THR A 152 -28.37 5.16 -32.72
C THR A 152 -28.75 6.63 -32.61
N ILE A 153 -27.98 7.53 -33.22
CA ILE A 153 -28.16 8.97 -33.10
C ILE A 153 -28.15 9.55 -34.51
N LYS A 154 -29.28 10.14 -34.93
CA LYS A 154 -29.39 10.90 -36.17
C LYS A 154 -28.55 12.18 -36.05
N GLU A 155 -27.32 12.14 -36.54
CA GLU A 155 -26.43 13.31 -36.61
C GLU A 155 -26.92 14.26 -37.72
N ARG A 156 -27.39 15.44 -37.32
CA ARG A 156 -27.95 16.47 -38.23
C ARG A 156 -26.96 17.59 -38.61
N ARG A 157 -25.74 17.56 -38.07
CA ARG A 157 -24.74 18.60 -38.37
C ARG A 157 -24.14 18.33 -39.76
N GLY A 158 -24.12 19.34 -40.62
CA GLY A 158 -23.55 19.27 -41.98
C GLY A 158 -24.47 18.64 -43.03
N ARG A 159 -25.75 18.41 -42.71
CA ARG A 159 -26.74 18.02 -43.72
C ARG A 159 -27.51 19.28 -44.13
N PHE A 160 -27.36 19.69 -45.37
CA PHE A 160 -28.35 20.56 -45.99
C PHE A 160 -29.64 19.72 -46.06
N ASN A 161 -30.71 20.22 -45.45
CA ASN A 161 -32.02 19.66 -45.76
C ASN A 161 -32.28 20.11 -47.19
N ASP A 162 -32.32 19.16 -48.13
CA ASP A 162 -32.85 19.47 -49.46
C ASP A 162 -34.27 20.01 -49.25
N VAL A 163 -34.45 21.27 -49.63
CA VAL A 163 -35.72 22.00 -49.56
C VAL A 163 -36.66 21.39 -50.62
N PRO A 164 -37.99 21.32 -50.40
CA PRO A 164 -38.91 20.46 -51.14
C PRO A 164 -38.87 20.59 -52.66
#